data_AF-A0A3A6QDF7-F1
#
_entry.id   AF-A0A3A6QDF7-F1
#
_cell.length_a   1.000
_cell.length_b   1.000
_cell.length_c   1.000
_cell.angle_alpha   90.00
_cell.angle_beta   90.00
_cell.angle_gamma   90.00
#
_symmetry.space_group_name_H-M   'P 1'
#
loop_
_entity.id
_entity.type
_entity.pdbx_description
1 polymer ?
#
loop_
_entity_poly.entity_id
_entity_poly.type
_entity_poly.pdbx_seq_one_letter_code
_entity_poly.pdbx_strand_id
1 'polypeptide(L)' 'MAAFQFIFKGTEDNELSREVIFMKGLGAAKRSAKATAPGNAYKIEITDLMGKELTRITLSLSNSWHDAIL' A
#
# COMPACT_ATOMS: atom_id res chain seq x y z
N MET A 1 -12.93 0.30 13.35
CA MET A 1 -12.46 0.44 11.95
C MET A 1 -11.11 1.14 12.02
N ALA A 2 -10.08 0.65 11.34
CA ALA A 2 -8.77 1.29 11.31
C ALA A 2 -8.63 2.15 10.05
N ALA A 3 -7.88 3.24 10.14
CA ALA A 3 -7.55 4.10 9.02
C ALA A 3 -6.16 3.70 8.48
N PHE A 4 -6.08 3.59 7.16
CA PHE A 4 -4.85 3.29 6.43
C PHE A 4 -4.67 4.34 5.34
N GLN A 5 -3.42 4.61 4.99
CA GLN A 5 -3.10 5.42 3.83
C GLN A 5 -2.39 4.54 2.80
N PHE A 6 -2.96 4.45 1.60
CA PHE A 6 -2.32 3.78 0.46
C PHE A 6 -1.50 4.80 -0.31
N ILE A 7 -0.29 4.43 -0.65
CA ILE A 7 0.60 5.21 -1.51
C ILE A 7 0.99 4.30 -2.67
N PHE A 8 0.56 4.67 -3.86
CA PHE A 8 0.90 3.96 -5.10
C PHE A 8 2.08 4.65 -5.75
N LYS A 9 3.12 3.90 -6.09
CA LYS A 9 4.34 4.43 -6.70
C LYS A 9 4.62 3.78 -8.05
N GLY A 10 5.15 4.58 -8.98
CA GLY A 10 5.60 4.14 -10.29
C GLY A 10 6.97 3.45 -10.23
N THR A 11 7.50 3.09 -11.41
CA THR A 11 8.81 2.42 -11.53
C THR A 11 9.98 3.29 -11.10
N GLU A 12 9.84 4.61 -11.16
CA GLU A 12 10.85 5.58 -10.70
C GLU A 12 10.65 5.97 -9.21
N ASP A 13 9.87 5.19 -8.47
CA ASP A 13 9.43 5.43 -7.08
C ASP A 13 8.69 6.77 -6.87
N ASN A 14 8.22 7.39 -7.96
CA ASN A 14 7.37 8.58 -7.93
C ASN A 14 5.96 8.25 -7.44
N GLU A 15 5.40 9.09 -6.57
CA GLU A 15 4.02 8.94 -6.09
C GLU A 15 3.04 9.17 -7.25
N LEU A 16 2.24 8.15 -7.57
CA LEU A 16 1.19 8.21 -8.59
C LEU A 16 -0.12 8.71 -7.98
N SER A 17 -0.45 8.20 -6.80
CA SER A 17 -1.64 8.59 -6.05
C SER A 17 -1.52 8.17 -4.59
N ARG A 18 -2.33 8.83 -3.77
CA ARG A 18 -2.48 8.57 -2.34
C ARG A 18 -3.94 8.64 -1.95
N GLU A 19 -4.38 7.69 -1.15
CA GLU A 19 -5.76 7.64 -0.65
C GLU A 19 -5.82 7.21 0.81
N VAL A 20 -6.77 7.76 1.56
CA VAL A 20 -7.07 7.36 2.94
C VAL A 20 -8.31 6.49 2.94
N ILE A 21 -8.21 5.36 3.61
CA ILE A 21 -9.16 4.26 3.52
C ILE A 21 -9.42 3.68 4.91
N PHE A 22 -10.70 3.48 5.23
CA PHE A 22 -11.14 2.89 6.48
C PHE A 22 -11.50 1.42 6.28
N MET A 23 -10.77 0.53 6.94
CA MET A 23 -10.91 -0.93 6.77
C MET A 23 -10.93 -1.66 8.10
N LYS A 24 -11.41 -2.91 8.09
CA LYS A 24 -11.45 -3.78 9.28
C LYS A 24 -10.06 -4.10 9.84
N GLY A 25 -9.01 -4.07 9.01
CA GLY A 25 -7.64 -4.34 9.42
C GLY A 25 -6.68 -4.44 8.23
N LEU A 26 -5.38 -4.64 8.51
CA LEU A 26 -4.31 -4.60 7.51
C LEU A 26 -4.49 -5.65 6.40
N GLY A 27 -5.00 -6.84 6.73
CA GLY A 27 -5.27 -7.87 5.71
C GLY A 27 -6.35 -7.47 4.70
N ALA A 28 -7.38 -6.74 5.13
CA ALA A 28 -8.39 -6.20 4.22
C ALA A 28 -7.83 -5.04 3.40
N ALA A 29 -7.02 -4.19 4.03
CA ALA A 29 -6.31 -3.09 3.39
C ALA A 29 -5.39 -3.59 2.25
N LYS A 30 -4.55 -4.60 2.51
CA LYS A 30 -3.68 -5.26 1.50
C LYS A 30 -4.46 -5.73 0.26
N ARG A 31 -5.60 -6.39 0.46
CA ARG A 31 -6.43 -6.86 -0.67
C ARG A 31 -7.04 -5.71 -1.45
N SER A 32 -7.58 -4.71 -0.74
CA SER A 32 -8.15 -3.53 -1.37
C SER A 32 -7.11 -2.78 -2.20
N ALA A 33 -5.91 -2.53 -1.64
CA ALA A 33 -4.86 -1.80 -2.31
C ALA A 33 -4.42 -2.48 -3.62
N LYS A 34 -4.31 -3.81 -3.62
CA LYS A 34 -4.05 -4.56 -4.87
C LYS A 34 -5.17 -4.41 -5.90
N ALA A 35 -6.43 -4.41 -5.45
CA ALA A 35 -7.58 -4.32 -6.35
C ALA A 35 -7.80 -2.91 -6.92
N THR A 36 -7.36 -1.86 -6.19
CA THR A 36 -7.51 -0.45 -6.60
C THR A 36 -6.24 0.15 -7.18
N ALA A 37 -5.15 -0.62 -7.29
CA ALA A 37 -3.88 -0.14 -7.81
C ALA A 37 -4.01 0.35 -9.27
N PRO A 38 -3.50 1.55 -9.60
CA PRO A 38 -3.37 2.00 -10.98
C PRO A 38 -2.59 0.99 -11.83
N GLY A 39 -2.93 0.85 -13.12
CA GLY A 39 -2.29 -0.12 -14.00
C GLY A 39 -0.77 0.08 -14.21
N ASN A 40 -0.26 1.29 -13.94
CA ASN A 40 1.16 1.62 -13.97
C ASN A 40 1.83 1.63 -12.58
N ALA A 41 1.11 1.22 -11.53
CA ALA A 41 1.70 1.09 -10.21
C ALA A 41 2.71 -0.06 -10.19
N TYR A 42 3.90 0.23 -9.69
CA TYR A 42 4.98 -0.72 -9.50
C TYR A 42 5.07 -1.18 -8.05
N LYS A 43 4.75 -0.29 -7.12
CA LYS A 43 4.88 -0.49 -5.68
C LYS A 43 3.68 0.09 -4.95
N ILE A 44 3.26 -0.60 -3.89
CA ILE A 44 2.21 -0.15 -2.98
C ILE A 44 2.81 -0.10 -1.58
N GLU A 45 2.67 1.04 -0.91
CA GLU A 45 2.96 1.19 0.51
C GLU A 45 1.65 1.43 1.25
N ILE A 46 1.45 0.73 2.37
CA ILE A 46 0.36 0.99 3.29
C ILE A 46 0.97 1.54 4.58
N THR A 47 0.53 2.73 4.95
CA THR A 47 0.99 3.47 6.13
C THR A 47 -0.17 3.71 7.10
N ASP A 48 0.16 4.04 8.34
CA ASP A 48 -0.81 4.70 9.23
C ASP A 48 -0.98 6.18 8.87
N LEU A 49 -1.90 6.88 9.54
CA LEU A 49 -2.15 8.30 9.30
C LEU A 49 -0.99 9.23 9.70
N MET A 50 -0.01 8.72 10.47
CA MET A 50 1.19 9.44 10.85
C MET A 50 2.35 9.20 9.85
N GLY A 51 2.11 8.41 8.80
CA GLY A 51 3.10 8.09 7.77
C GLY A 51 4.03 6.94 8.14
N LYS A 52 3.77 6.20 9.24
CA LYS A 52 4.55 4.99 9.57
C LYS A 52 4.21 3.89 8.57
N GLU A 53 5.21 3.37 7.86
CA GLU A 53 5.05 2.19 7.00
C GLU A 53 4.61 0.98 7.84
N LEU A 54 3.49 0.37 7.45
CA LEU A 54 2.98 -0.86 8.06
C LEU A 54 3.35 -2.07 7.21
N THR A 55 3.27 -1.92 5.89
CA THR A 55 3.59 -2.98 4.93
C THR A 55 3.76 -2.39 3.55
N ARG A 56 4.50 -3.10 2.70
CA ARG A 56 4.65 -2.75 1.28
C ARG A 56 4.74 -3.96 0.40
N ILE A 57 4.54 -3.75 -0.89
CA ILE A 57 4.70 -4.79 -1.91
C ILE A 57 5.25 -4.17 -3.19
N THR A 58 6.17 -4.89 -3.82
CA THR A 58 6.60 -4.64 -5.19
C THR A 58 5.90 -5.61 -6.12
N LEU A 59 5.09 -5.09 -7.04
CA LEU A 59 4.19 -5.87 -7.89
C LEU A 59 4.95 -6.67 -8.96
N SER A 60 6.18 -6.28 -9.31
CA SER A 60 6.95 -6.92 -10.40
C SER A 60 7.88 -8.06 -9.98
N LEU A 61 8.28 -8.17 -8.71
CA LEU A 61 9.40 -9.04 -8.28
C LEU A 61 8.94 -10.31 -7.56
N SER A 62 8.10 -10.17 -6.54
CA SER A 62 7.76 -11.30 -5.65
C SER A 62 6.26 -11.39 -5.35
N ASN A 63 5.49 -10.35 -5.70
CA ASN A 63 4.06 -10.19 -5.38
C ASN A 63 3.71 -10.52 -3.90
N SER A 64 4.71 -10.48 -3.02
CA SER A 64 4.63 -10.78 -1.59
C SER A 64 4.69 -9.49 -0.78
N TRP A 65 3.88 -9.43 0.27
CA TRP A 65 3.90 -8.30 1.19
C TRP A 65 5.09 -8.42 2.13
N HIS A 66 5.77 -7.30 2.32
CA HIS A 66 6.83 -7.11 3.30
C HIS A 66 6.28 -6.25 4.43
N ASP A 67 6.04 -6.88 5.57
CA ASP A 67 5.50 -6.21 6.75
C ASP A 67 6.64 -5.50 7.49
N ALA A 68 6.41 -4.26 7.88
CA ALA A 68 7.35 -3.53 8.72
C ALA A 68 7.40 -4.22 10.09
N ILE A 69 8.59 -4.61 10.52
CA ILE A 69 8.80 -5.13 11.88
C ILE A 69 8.61 -3.94 12.82
N LEU A 70 7.62 -4.04 13.70
CA LEU A 70 7.22 -2.99 14.65
C LEU A 70 8.28 -2.71 15.71
#